data_AF-A0A382DJF3-F1
#
_entry.id   AF-A0A382DJF3-F1
#
_cell.length_a   1.000
_cell.length_b   1.000
_cell.length_c   1.000
_cell.angle_alpha   90.00
_cell.angle_beta   90.00
_cell.angle_gamma   90.00
#
_symmetry.space_group_name_H-M   'P 1'
#
loop_
_entity.id
_entity.type
_entity.pdbx_description
1 polymer ?
#
loop_
_entity_poly.entity_id
_entity_poly.type
_entity_poly.pdbx_seq_one_letter_code
_entity_poly.pdbx_strand_id
1 'polypeptide(L)'
;MVELRGPGGLIHGDRSPTLSRLIELLEDQPTPVDEEGNHTFLTPLRLQSLAKSTDAFHHLVDQFMDMTQGKRRSEYRDALRRHWEVVLLNLSFALFQRRWVLVSLDDRAYGQDSELRRMGLSYSAMKTVVDFLSNQRLIKFKRGKLYKGGPKRTRIFPGEQLEPLLWSFFLDAEQPIEPPYVAIKTTNKDWHNLINNPDFSHTDADQMTGINEFLKDHTWACKGPVVLRYTDNVLGGGRLFTPYQNLPDRRVRIRMNTLIDDEPLCEVD
;
A
#
# COMPACT_ATOMS: atom_id res chain seq x y z
N MET A 1 19.81 -7.81 17.89
CA MET A 1 19.00 -8.25 16.74
C MET A 1 17.76 -8.89 17.35
N VAL A 2 16.57 -8.40 17.01
CA VAL A 2 15.31 -8.97 17.55
C VAL A 2 15.04 -10.29 16.83
N GLU A 3 14.82 -11.37 17.57
CA GLU A 3 14.27 -12.61 17.01
C GLU A 3 12.77 -12.43 16.80
N LEU A 4 12.37 -12.13 15.57
CA LEU A 4 10.97 -12.18 15.17
C LEU A 4 10.57 -13.63 15.01
N ARG A 5 9.55 -14.07 15.74
CA ARG A 5 8.99 -15.40 15.55
C ARG A 5 7.99 -15.31 14.41
N GLY A 6 8.25 -16.03 13.32
CA GLY A 6 7.21 -16.24 12.31
C GLY A 6 5.96 -16.83 12.97
N PRO A 7 4.76 -16.54 12.46
CA PRO A 7 3.53 -17.10 12.99
C PRO A 7 3.69 -18.63 13.05
N GLY A 8 3.67 -19.18 14.27
CA GLY A 8 3.92 -20.60 14.51
C GLY A 8 2.98 -21.45 13.68
N GLY A 9 3.52 -22.19 12.72
CA GLY A 9 2.78 -23.16 11.89
C GLY A 9 2.51 -22.77 10.44
N LEU A 10 2.69 -21.51 10.02
CA LEU A 10 2.43 -21.09 8.62
C LEU A 10 3.70 -21.00 7.74
N ILE A 11 4.84 -21.42 8.30
CA ILE A 11 6.11 -21.46 7.58
C ILE A 11 6.08 -22.71 6.69
N HIS A 12 5.59 -22.53 5.46
CA HIS A 12 5.57 -23.43 4.29
C HIS A 12 4.31 -24.28 4.02
N GLY A 13 3.39 -24.49 4.98
CA GLY A 13 2.32 -25.49 4.81
C GLY A 13 1.02 -25.07 4.09
N ASP A 14 0.63 -23.78 4.11
CA ASP A 14 -0.71 -23.32 3.69
C ASP A 14 -0.66 -22.14 2.68
N ARG A 15 0.43 -22.02 1.91
CA ARG A 15 0.52 -20.99 0.86
C ARG A 15 -0.33 -21.42 -0.33
N SER A 16 -1.16 -20.52 -0.86
CA SER A 16 -1.85 -20.78 -2.11
C SER A 16 -0.82 -21.02 -3.24
N PRO A 17 -1.13 -21.87 -4.24
CA PRO A 17 -0.24 -22.08 -5.39
C PRO A 17 0.16 -20.76 -6.07
N THR A 18 -0.80 -19.83 -6.17
CA THR A 18 -0.59 -18.47 -6.68
C THR A 18 0.48 -17.74 -5.87
N LEU A 19 0.35 -17.67 -4.54
CA LEU A 19 1.33 -16.97 -3.71
C LEU A 19 2.73 -17.60 -3.82
N SER A 20 2.82 -18.93 -3.79
CA SER A 20 4.09 -19.65 -3.96
C SER A 20 4.76 -19.27 -5.28
N ARG A 21 4.00 -19.26 -6.38
CA ARG A 21 4.50 -18.86 -7.69
C ARG A 21 5.00 -17.41 -7.70
N LEU A 22 4.27 -16.49 -7.07
CA LEU A 22 4.69 -15.09 -7.00
C LEU A 22 5.98 -14.91 -6.19
N ILE A 23 6.14 -15.67 -5.10
CA ILE A 23 7.37 -15.65 -4.29
C ILE A 23 8.55 -16.15 -5.12
N GLU A 24 8.42 -17.28 -5.83
CA GLU A 24 9.47 -17.80 -6.72
C GLU A 24 9.92 -16.77 -7.76
N LEU A 25 8.99 -16.00 -8.32
CA LEU A 25 9.31 -14.93 -9.28
C LEU A 25 10.09 -13.77 -8.65
N LEU A 26 9.96 -13.59 -7.33
CA LEU A 26 10.65 -12.55 -6.56
C LEU A 26 11.97 -13.02 -5.97
N GLU A 27 12.18 -14.33 -5.86
CA GLU A 27 13.47 -14.90 -5.43
C GLU A 27 14.60 -14.36 -6.32
N ASP A 28 15.71 -14.01 -5.68
CA ASP A 28 16.89 -13.40 -6.30
C ASP A 28 16.69 -12.04 -7.00
N GLN A 29 15.50 -11.44 -6.94
CA GLN A 29 15.28 -10.12 -7.52
C GLN A 29 15.98 -9.03 -6.69
N PRO A 30 16.86 -8.21 -7.30
CA PRO A 30 17.55 -7.15 -6.59
C PRO A 30 16.57 -6.07 -6.15
N THR A 31 16.87 -5.39 -5.05
CA THR A 31 16.03 -4.30 -4.56
C THR A 31 15.71 -3.26 -5.63
N PRO A 32 14.47 -2.75 -5.61
CA PRO A 32 14.03 -1.51 -6.20
C PRO A 32 15.08 -0.54 -6.72
N VAL A 33 15.23 -0.28 -8.03
CA VAL A 33 15.96 0.94 -8.41
C VAL A 33 15.19 2.15 -7.85
N ASP A 34 15.89 3.07 -7.18
CA ASP A 34 15.29 4.24 -6.51
C ASP A 34 15.06 5.40 -7.50
N GLU A 35 14.11 5.16 -8.39
CA GLU A 35 13.59 6.10 -9.39
C GLU A 35 12.10 6.36 -9.13
N GLU A 36 11.61 7.52 -9.58
CA GLU A 36 10.22 7.96 -9.34
C GLU A 36 9.18 6.94 -9.83
N GLY A 37 9.46 6.28 -10.95
CA GLY A 37 8.65 5.19 -11.49
C GLY A 37 8.52 3.96 -10.59
N ASN A 38 9.37 3.81 -9.57
CA ASN A 38 9.34 2.75 -8.58
C ASN A 38 9.01 3.29 -7.17
N HIS A 39 8.32 4.42 -7.06
CA HIS A 39 7.87 4.97 -5.77
C HIS A 39 6.37 4.82 -5.61
N THR A 40 5.90 4.51 -4.40
CA THR A 40 4.48 4.50 -4.08
C THR A 40 4.23 5.25 -2.78
N PHE A 41 3.15 6.00 -2.69
CA PHE A 41 2.73 6.61 -1.43
C PHE A 41 2.10 5.55 -0.52
N LEU A 42 2.07 5.83 0.78
CA LEU A 42 1.22 5.08 1.70
C LEU A 42 -0.23 5.17 1.26
N THR A 43 -0.91 4.03 1.29
CA THR A 43 -2.34 3.89 1.02
C THR A 43 -3.03 3.24 2.22
N PRO A 44 -4.34 3.47 2.43
CA PRO A 44 -5.09 2.94 3.57
C PRO A 44 -5.37 1.44 3.45
N LEU A 45 -4.33 0.61 3.31
CA LEU A 45 -4.49 -0.83 3.19
C LEU A 45 -5.07 -1.42 4.47
N ARG A 46 -5.98 -2.36 4.29
CA ARG A 46 -6.54 -3.22 5.33
C ARG A 46 -6.46 -4.67 4.87
N LEU A 47 -6.48 -5.58 5.82
CA LEU A 47 -6.60 -7.01 5.53
C LEU A 47 -8.09 -7.38 5.53
N GLN A 48 -8.52 -8.20 4.58
CA GLN A 48 -9.90 -8.71 4.57
C GLN A 48 -10.18 -9.49 5.86
N SER A 49 -11.24 -9.15 6.58
CA SER A 49 -11.50 -9.71 7.93
C SER A 49 -11.66 -11.23 7.97
N LEU A 50 -12.09 -11.84 6.86
CA LEU A 50 -12.28 -13.29 6.72
C LEU A 50 -11.11 -13.99 6.02
N ALA A 51 -10.07 -13.25 5.65
CA ALA A 51 -8.91 -13.85 5.01
C ALA A 51 -8.12 -14.71 6.01
N LYS A 52 -7.58 -15.82 5.51
CA LYS A 52 -6.80 -16.78 6.31
C LYS A 52 -5.59 -16.14 6.98
N SER A 53 -4.99 -15.11 6.38
CA SER A 53 -3.80 -14.46 6.92
C SER A 53 -4.08 -13.43 8.02
N THR A 54 -5.35 -13.14 8.34
CA THR A 54 -5.77 -12.14 9.34
C THR A 54 -5.15 -12.38 10.71
N ASP A 55 -5.27 -13.59 11.25
CA ASP A 55 -4.75 -13.91 12.58
C ASP A 55 -3.22 -13.84 12.62
N ALA A 56 -2.56 -14.33 11.57
CA ALA A 56 -1.11 -14.26 11.42
C ALA A 56 -0.62 -12.81 11.35
N PHE A 57 -1.38 -11.94 10.67
CA PHE A 57 -1.06 -10.52 10.57
C PHE A 57 -1.22 -9.81 11.91
N HIS A 58 -2.34 -10.00 12.60
CA HIS A 58 -2.55 -9.42 13.92
C HIS A 58 -1.48 -9.90 14.91
N HIS A 59 -1.11 -11.18 14.87
CA HIS A 59 -0.03 -11.71 15.70
C HIS A 59 1.33 -11.03 15.40
N LEU A 60 1.65 -10.78 14.13
CA LEU A 60 2.87 -10.05 13.75
C LEU A 60 2.82 -8.59 14.27
N VAL A 61 1.67 -7.92 14.11
CA VAL A 61 1.46 -6.57 14.63
C VAL A 61 1.59 -6.56 16.16
N ASP A 62 1.05 -7.55 16.86
CA ASP A 62 1.14 -7.70 18.31
C ASP A 62 2.60 -7.80 18.78
N GLN A 63 3.42 -8.61 18.10
CA GLN A 63 4.85 -8.69 18.39
C GLN A 63 5.53 -7.31 18.28
N PHE A 64 5.27 -6.56 17.20
CA PHE A 64 5.82 -5.22 17.05
C PHE A 64 5.27 -4.22 18.06
N MET A 65 3.99 -4.33 18.42
CA MET A 65 3.36 -3.54 19.45
C MET A 65 4.01 -3.79 20.81
N ASP A 66 4.25 -5.05 21.20
CA ASP A 66 4.90 -5.38 22.47
C ASP A 66 6.28 -4.76 22.61
N MET A 67 7.04 -4.69 21.50
CA MET A 67 8.36 -4.10 21.48
C MET A 67 8.37 -2.57 21.44
N THR A 68 7.28 -1.93 21.00
CA THR A 68 7.27 -0.48 20.73
C THR A 68 6.29 0.32 21.54
N GLN A 69 5.23 -0.28 22.10
CA GLN A 69 4.14 0.42 22.78
C GLN A 69 4.58 1.12 24.07
N GLY A 70 5.54 0.56 24.79
CA GLY A 70 6.03 1.09 26.06
C GLY A 70 4.88 1.34 27.05
N LYS A 71 4.89 2.50 27.72
CA LYS A 71 3.87 2.90 28.71
C LYS A 71 2.76 3.80 28.13
N ARG A 72 2.49 3.72 26.82
CA ARG A 72 1.48 4.57 26.16
C ARG A 72 0.09 4.32 26.72
N ARG A 73 -0.73 5.39 26.78
CA ARG A 73 -2.18 5.28 27.07
C ARG A 73 -2.90 4.58 25.92
N SER A 74 -4.12 4.07 26.18
CA SER A 74 -4.87 3.29 25.19
C SER A 74 -5.01 3.95 23.83
N GLU A 75 -5.46 5.21 23.79
CA GLU A 75 -5.61 5.97 22.54
C GLU A 75 -4.32 6.05 21.69
N TYR A 76 -3.16 6.23 22.34
CA TYR A 76 -1.87 6.29 21.64
C TYR A 76 -1.34 4.90 21.25
N ARG A 77 -1.79 3.84 21.93
CA ARG A 77 -1.51 2.45 21.53
C ARG A 77 -2.32 2.10 20.29
N ASP A 78 -3.59 2.46 20.24
CA ASP A 78 -4.46 2.22 19.09
C ASP A 78 -3.97 3.00 17.86
N ALA A 79 -3.55 4.26 18.07
CA ALA A 79 -2.88 5.03 17.04
C ALA A 79 -1.60 4.32 16.55
N LEU A 80 -0.71 3.88 17.44
CA LEU A 80 0.52 3.18 17.05
C LEU A 80 0.24 1.87 16.30
N ARG A 81 -0.75 1.09 16.74
CA ARG A 81 -1.19 -0.15 16.07
C ARG A 81 -1.61 0.12 14.63
N ARG A 82 -2.45 1.13 14.40
CA ARG A 82 -2.86 1.53 13.05
C ARG A 82 -1.65 1.84 12.15
N HIS A 83 -0.61 2.48 12.70
CA HIS A 83 0.61 2.78 11.92
C HIS A 83 1.38 1.53 11.59
N TRP A 84 1.49 0.59 12.53
CA TRP A 84 2.09 -0.72 12.25
C TRP A 84 1.34 -1.45 11.14
N GLU A 85 0.02 -1.51 11.23
CA GLU A 85 -0.82 -2.19 10.25
C GLU A 85 -0.63 -1.59 8.85
N VAL A 86 -0.80 -0.27 8.73
CA VAL A 86 -0.66 0.45 7.46
C VAL A 86 0.75 0.28 6.88
N VAL A 87 1.80 0.43 7.70
CA VAL A 87 3.19 0.31 7.20
C VAL A 87 3.49 -1.13 6.76
N LEU A 88 3.13 -2.15 7.54
CA LEU A 88 3.43 -3.53 7.19
C LEU A 88 2.68 -4.00 5.94
N LEU A 89 1.40 -3.61 5.76
CA LEU A 89 0.65 -3.94 4.55
C LEU A 89 1.20 -3.22 3.32
N ASN A 90 1.57 -1.94 3.45
CA ASN A 90 2.19 -1.21 2.32
C ASN A 90 3.57 -1.79 1.97
N LEU A 91 4.32 -2.26 2.96
CA LEU A 91 5.58 -2.98 2.76
C LEU A 91 5.36 -4.36 2.10
N SER A 92 4.28 -5.06 2.44
CA SER A 92 3.86 -6.29 1.74
C SER A 92 3.56 -6.00 0.27
N PHE A 93 2.74 -4.99 -0.03
CA PHE A 93 2.48 -4.56 -1.42
C PHE A 93 3.76 -4.15 -2.16
N ALA A 94 4.64 -3.39 -1.51
CA ALA A 94 5.90 -2.94 -2.08
C ALA A 94 6.78 -4.11 -2.57
N LEU A 95 6.77 -5.26 -1.90
CA LEU A 95 7.54 -6.43 -2.30
C LEU A 95 7.15 -6.95 -3.67
N PHE A 96 5.86 -7.07 -3.92
CA PHE A 96 5.33 -7.62 -5.17
C PHE A 96 5.24 -6.55 -6.26
N GLN A 97 4.95 -5.30 -5.90
CA GLN A 97 4.96 -4.17 -6.84
C GLN A 97 6.37 -3.74 -7.24
N ARG A 98 7.41 -4.15 -6.49
CA ARG A 98 8.80 -3.70 -6.66
C ARG A 98 8.92 -2.18 -6.57
N ARG A 99 8.25 -1.58 -5.58
CA ARG A 99 8.23 -0.12 -5.35
C ARG A 99 8.70 0.24 -3.94
N TRP A 100 9.42 1.33 -3.80
CA TRP A 100 9.72 1.95 -2.51
C TRP A 100 8.49 2.65 -1.94
N VAL A 101 8.17 2.41 -0.67
CA VAL A 101 7.11 3.12 0.03
C VAL A 101 7.63 4.49 0.48
N LEU A 102 6.91 5.55 0.11
CA LEU A 102 7.18 6.92 0.51
C LEU A 102 6.51 7.20 1.85
N VAL A 103 7.33 7.58 2.84
CA VAL A 103 6.87 7.94 4.18
C VAL A 103 7.31 9.37 4.50
N SER A 104 6.42 10.14 5.11
CA SER A 104 6.78 11.46 5.64
C SER A 104 7.32 11.34 7.05
N LEU A 105 8.54 11.86 7.26
CA LEU A 105 9.13 12.10 8.58
C LEU A 105 9.30 13.61 8.83
N ASP A 106 8.41 14.43 8.24
CA ASP A 106 8.20 15.83 8.59
C ASP A 106 6.87 15.95 9.33
N ASP A 107 6.90 16.49 10.54
CA ASP A 107 5.73 16.72 11.38
C ASP A 107 4.65 17.55 10.66
N ARG A 108 5.08 18.61 9.96
CA ARG A 108 4.16 19.54 9.27
C ARG A 108 3.31 18.84 8.23
N ALA A 109 3.80 17.76 7.62
CA ALA A 109 3.04 17.01 6.64
C ALA A 109 1.77 16.40 7.24
N TYR A 110 1.76 16.02 8.52
CA TYR A 110 0.60 15.40 9.16
C TYR A 110 -0.52 16.41 9.47
N GLY A 111 -0.22 17.71 9.47
CA GLY A 111 -1.23 18.77 9.54
C GLY A 111 -1.76 19.22 8.17
N GLN A 112 -0.97 19.04 7.10
CA GLN A 112 -1.24 19.62 5.78
C GLN A 112 -1.71 18.60 4.74
N ASP A 113 -1.19 17.37 4.79
CA ASP A 113 -1.49 16.31 3.83
C ASP A 113 -2.87 15.71 4.15
N SER A 114 -3.84 15.87 3.25
CA SER A 114 -5.21 15.39 3.43
C SER A 114 -5.27 13.87 3.56
N GLU A 115 -4.44 13.13 2.84
CA GLU A 115 -4.43 11.67 2.90
C GLU A 115 -3.88 11.15 4.21
N LEU A 116 -2.79 11.74 4.73
CA LEU A 116 -2.26 11.37 6.04
C LEU A 116 -3.29 11.60 7.15
N ARG A 117 -4.06 12.70 7.06
CA ARG A 117 -5.16 13.00 8.00
C ARG A 117 -6.32 12.03 7.85
N ARG A 118 -6.73 11.73 6.61
CA ARG A 118 -7.80 10.76 6.31
C ARG A 118 -7.48 9.37 6.86
N MET A 119 -6.22 8.95 6.74
CA MET A 119 -5.73 7.69 7.33
C MET A 119 -5.59 7.73 8.86
N GLY A 120 -5.80 8.89 9.50
CA GLY A 120 -5.60 9.06 10.94
C GLY A 120 -4.16 8.79 11.38
N LEU A 121 -3.18 9.14 10.54
CA LEU A 121 -1.76 8.99 10.83
C LEU A 121 -1.21 10.23 11.56
N SER A 122 -0.13 10.03 12.31
CA SER A 122 0.55 11.05 13.11
C SER A 122 2.06 10.89 13.00
N TYR A 123 2.78 12.01 13.11
CA TYR A 123 4.23 12.02 13.03
C TYR A 123 4.89 11.13 14.10
N SER A 124 4.45 11.23 15.37
CA SER A 124 5.08 10.51 16.49
C SER A 124 4.99 8.99 16.34
N ALA A 125 3.81 8.47 15.97
CA ALA A 125 3.63 7.04 15.76
C ALA A 125 4.37 6.57 14.51
N MET A 126 4.30 7.29 13.39
CA MET A 126 5.05 6.92 12.18
C MET A 126 6.56 6.89 12.43
N LYS A 127 7.09 7.91 13.12
CA LYS A 127 8.51 7.97 13.49
C LYS A 127 8.89 6.77 14.36
N THR A 128 8.06 6.40 15.33
CA THR A 128 8.29 5.22 16.17
C THR A 128 8.43 3.95 15.33
N VAL A 129 7.50 3.71 14.39
CA VAL A 129 7.51 2.53 13.51
C VAL A 129 8.76 2.52 12.62
N VAL A 130 9.03 3.62 11.92
CA VAL A 130 10.15 3.69 10.96
C VAL A 130 11.50 3.61 11.66
N ASP A 131 11.67 4.29 12.80
CA ASP A 131 12.90 4.22 13.58
C ASP A 131 13.14 2.80 14.10
N PHE A 132 12.11 2.13 14.62
CA PHE A 132 12.23 0.75 15.09
C PHE A 132 12.66 -0.18 13.95
N LEU A 133 11.95 -0.16 12.83
CA LEU A 133 12.26 -0.98 11.65
C LEU A 133 13.68 -0.72 11.14
N SER A 134 14.10 0.55 11.07
CA SER A 134 15.45 0.93 10.62
C SER A 134 16.53 0.50 11.61
N ASN A 135 16.32 0.70 12.92
CA ASN A 135 17.29 0.35 13.96
C ASN A 135 17.47 -1.17 14.08
N GLN A 136 16.41 -1.94 13.87
CA GLN A 136 16.47 -3.41 13.81
C GLN A 136 16.93 -3.94 12.45
N ARG A 137 17.23 -3.08 11.47
CA ARG A 137 17.64 -3.44 10.10
C ARG A 137 16.61 -4.30 9.35
N LEU A 138 15.32 -4.14 9.69
CA LEU A 138 14.20 -4.84 9.06
C LEU A 138 13.74 -4.17 7.76
N ILE A 139 14.23 -2.97 7.49
CA ILE A 139 13.97 -2.23 6.25
C ILE A 139 15.27 -1.71 5.64
N LYS A 140 15.28 -1.63 4.31
CA LYS A 140 16.19 -0.77 3.55
C LYS A 140 15.64 0.65 3.65
N PHE A 141 16.44 1.57 4.15
CA PHE A 141 16.03 2.94 4.47
C PHE A 141 16.83 3.96 3.65
N LYS A 142 16.12 4.88 3.00
CA LYS A 142 16.73 6.04 2.34
C LYS A 142 16.10 7.32 2.85
N ARG A 143 16.90 8.12 3.55
CA ARG A 143 16.45 9.38 4.16
C ARG A 143 15.92 10.35 3.10
N GLY A 144 14.77 10.97 3.38
CA GLY A 144 14.29 12.12 2.63
C GLY A 144 15.16 13.36 2.92
N LYS A 145 15.56 14.07 1.86
CA LYS A 145 16.33 15.33 1.92
C LYS A 145 16.08 16.13 0.64
N LEU A 146 16.49 17.39 0.65
CA LEU A 146 16.66 18.19 -0.55
C LEU A 146 17.88 17.67 -1.31
N TYR A 147 17.66 16.89 -2.37
CA TYR A 147 18.72 16.41 -3.25
C TYR A 147 18.85 17.33 -4.46
N LYS A 148 19.95 17.24 -5.23
CA LYS A 148 20.17 18.06 -6.44
C LYS A 148 19.05 17.92 -7.49
N GLY A 149 18.33 16.79 -7.52
CA GLY A 149 17.17 16.55 -8.39
C GLY A 149 15.81 16.88 -7.75
N GLY A 150 15.79 17.67 -6.68
CA GLY A 150 14.59 18.03 -5.94
C GLY A 150 14.44 17.34 -4.57
N PRO A 151 13.46 17.79 -3.76
CA PRO A 151 13.15 17.14 -2.50
C PRO A 151 12.67 15.71 -2.74
N LYS A 152 13.27 14.74 -2.04
CA LYS A 152 12.72 13.37 -1.97
C LYS A 152 12.16 13.11 -0.58
N ARG A 153 10.98 12.49 -0.51
CA ARG A 153 10.45 11.92 0.75
C ARG A 153 11.35 10.76 1.22
N THR A 154 11.17 10.30 2.45
CA THR A 154 11.85 9.09 2.93
C THR A 154 11.31 7.88 2.18
N ARG A 155 12.20 7.00 1.74
CA ARG A 155 11.87 5.77 1.03
C ARG A 155 12.22 4.58 1.91
N ILE A 156 11.28 3.67 2.09
CA ILE A 156 11.50 2.41 2.79
C ILE A 156 11.12 1.24 1.89
N PHE A 157 11.86 0.14 2.04
CA PHE A 157 11.60 -1.13 1.37
C PHE A 157 11.93 -2.26 2.36
N PRO A 158 11.27 -3.43 2.32
CA PRO A 158 11.60 -4.50 3.25
C PRO A 158 13.06 -4.95 3.15
N GLY A 159 13.62 -5.33 4.29
CA GLY A 159 14.91 -6.03 4.37
C GLY A 159 14.69 -7.53 4.45
N GLU A 160 15.75 -8.30 4.19
CA GLU A 160 15.73 -9.77 4.05
C GLU A 160 15.06 -10.51 5.21
N GLN A 161 15.16 -10.00 6.44
CA GLN A 161 14.53 -10.61 7.62
C GLN A 161 13.02 -10.37 7.69
N LEU A 162 12.53 -9.26 7.12
CA LEU A 162 11.13 -8.89 7.15
C LEU A 162 10.36 -9.46 5.96
N GLU A 163 11.01 -9.63 4.80
CA GLU A 163 10.36 -10.12 3.57
C GLU A 163 9.53 -11.40 3.78
N PRO A 164 10.08 -12.48 4.38
CA PRO A 164 9.35 -13.74 4.52
C PRO A 164 8.11 -13.63 5.42
N LEU A 165 8.10 -12.65 6.34
CA LEU A 165 7.00 -12.40 7.25
C LEU A 165 5.84 -11.67 6.57
N LEU A 166 6.09 -10.99 5.44
CA LEU A 166 5.10 -10.13 4.78
C LEU A 166 4.41 -10.80 3.58
N TRP A 167 4.97 -11.90 3.04
CA TRP A 167 4.46 -12.50 1.81
C TRP A 167 2.99 -12.93 1.90
N SER A 168 2.57 -13.53 3.02
CA SER A 168 1.23 -14.07 3.18
C SER A 168 0.12 -13.03 3.14
N PHE A 169 0.44 -11.76 3.35
CA PHE A 169 -0.58 -10.70 3.43
C PHE A 169 -0.89 -10.05 2.07
N PHE A 170 -0.08 -10.33 1.04
CA PHE A 170 -0.15 -9.59 -0.22
C PHE A 170 -1.47 -9.80 -0.97
N LEU A 171 -1.93 -11.05 -1.09
CA LEU A 171 -3.15 -11.37 -1.82
C LEU A 171 -4.43 -10.99 -1.03
N ASP A 172 -4.32 -10.91 0.29
CA ASP A 172 -5.45 -10.68 1.20
C ASP A 172 -5.62 -9.20 1.59
N ALA A 173 -4.61 -8.37 1.31
CA ALA A 173 -4.64 -6.95 1.59
C ALA A 173 -5.33 -6.18 0.46
N GLU A 174 -6.16 -5.22 0.84
CA GLU A 174 -6.96 -4.40 -0.07
C GLU A 174 -7.01 -2.94 0.38
N GLN A 175 -7.25 -2.04 -0.57
CA GLN A 175 -7.67 -0.68 -0.27
C GLN A 175 -9.20 -0.65 -0.13
N PRO A 176 -9.75 0.14 0.81
CA PRO A 176 -11.16 0.45 0.85
C PRO A 176 -11.64 0.96 -0.51
N ILE A 177 -12.70 0.34 -1.04
CA ILE A 177 -13.38 0.77 -2.24
C ILE A 177 -14.42 1.82 -1.81
N GLU A 178 -13.95 3.06 -1.75
CA GLU A 178 -14.71 4.23 -1.30
C GLU A 178 -14.42 5.41 -2.24
N PRO A 179 -15.38 6.33 -2.44
CA PRO A 179 -15.19 7.53 -3.26
C PRO A 179 -14.08 8.44 -2.70
N PRO A 180 -13.52 9.34 -3.53
CA PRO A 180 -13.92 9.66 -4.90
C PRO A 180 -13.38 8.69 -5.96
N TYR A 181 -14.23 8.31 -6.93
CA TYR A 181 -13.87 7.44 -8.06
C TYR A 181 -13.55 8.20 -9.35
N VAL A 182 -13.60 9.54 -9.31
CA VAL A 182 -13.18 10.42 -10.38
C VAL A 182 -12.18 11.41 -9.79
N ALA A 183 -11.08 11.65 -10.50
CA ALA A 183 -10.09 12.63 -10.09
C ALA A 183 -9.48 13.34 -11.30
N ILE A 184 -8.95 14.54 -11.08
CA ILE A 184 -8.19 15.27 -12.09
C ILE A 184 -6.84 15.72 -11.57
N LYS A 185 -5.80 15.52 -12.39
CA LYS A 185 -4.49 16.12 -12.21
C LYS A 185 -4.34 17.30 -13.16
N THR A 186 -4.32 18.51 -12.62
CA THR A 186 -4.24 19.76 -13.40
C THR A 186 -3.64 20.90 -12.56
N THR A 187 -3.06 21.89 -13.23
CA THR A 187 -2.62 23.16 -12.60
C THR A 187 -3.75 24.19 -12.54
N ASN A 188 -4.85 23.97 -13.26
CA ASN A 188 -6.03 24.83 -13.22
C ASN A 188 -6.81 24.57 -11.92
N LYS A 189 -6.87 25.59 -11.06
CA LYS A 189 -7.52 25.49 -9.75
C LYS A 189 -9.03 25.25 -9.82
N ASP A 190 -9.71 25.78 -10.83
CA ASP A 190 -11.16 25.65 -10.97
C ASP A 190 -11.52 24.20 -11.29
N TRP A 191 -10.85 23.61 -12.29
CA TRP A 191 -11.01 22.20 -12.62
C TRP A 191 -10.60 21.28 -11.45
N HIS A 192 -9.49 21.60 -10.79
CA HIS A 192 -9.01 20.84 -9.64
C HIS A 192 -10.04 20.83 -8.50
N ASN A 193 -10.57 22.00 -8.14
CA ASN A 193 -11.53 22.15 -7.04
C ASN A 193 -12.89 21.55 -7.39
N LEU A 194 -13.32 21.63 -8.65
CA LEU A 194 -14.61 21.09 -9.09
C LEU A 194 -14.60 19.55 -9.07
N ILE A 195 -13.64 18.92 -9.75
CA ILE A 195 -13.66 17.47 -10.00
C ILE A 195 -13.16 16.68 -8.79
N ASN A 196 -12.18 17.20 -8.05
CA ASN A 196 -11.69 16.51 -6.84
C ASN A 196 -12.55 16.84 -5.60
N ASN A 197 -13.67 17.55 -5.76
CA ASN A 197 -14.64 17.70 -4.69
C ASN A 197 -15.28 16.33 -4.41
N PRO A 198 -15.31 15.85 -3.15
CA PRO A 198 -16.02 14.64 -2.78
C PRO A 198 -17.49 14.61 -3.19
N ASP A 199 -18.13 15.78 -3.29
CA ASP A 199 -19.54 15.95 -3.68
C ASP A 199 -19.72 16.15 -5.20
N PHE A 200 -18.68 15.91 -6.00
CA PHE A 200 -18.75 16.03 -7.45
C PHE A 200 -19.74 15.00 -8.02
N SER A 201 -20.81 15.49 -8.66
CA SER A 201 -21.82 14.67 -9.31
C SER A 201 -21.77 14.84 -10.82
N HIS A 202 -21.55 13.75 -11.54
CA HIS A 202 -21.50 13.66 -12.98
C HIS A 202 -21.79 12.22 -13.41
N THR A 203 -22.23 12.03 -14.65
CA THR A 203 -22.48 10.68 -15.21
C THR A 203 -21.29 9.73 -15.07
N ASP A 204 -20.06 10.24 -15.24
CA ASP A 204 -18.85 9.44 -14.98
C ASP A 204 -18.73 8.99 -13.52
N ALA A 205 -19.08 9.85 -12.56
CA ALA A 205 -19.02 9.50 -11.14
C ALA A 205 -20.05 8.41 -10.82
N ASP A 206 -21.25 8.50 -11.41
CA ASP A 206 -22.30 7.48 -11.25
C ASP A 206 -21.89 6.13 -11.88
N GLN A 207 -21.33 6.16 -13.09
CA GLN A 207 -20.83 4.96 -13.77
C GLN A 207 -19.66 4.32 -13.01
N MET A 208 -18.70 5.14 -12.58
CA MET A 208 -17.58 4.65 -11.78
C MET A 208 -18.03 4.11 -10.42
N THR A 209 -19.08 4.68 -9.82
CA THR A 209 -19.71 4.11 -8.63
C THR A 209 -20.26 2.72 -8.93
N GLY A 210 -21.03 2.56 -10.01
CA GLY A 210 -21.57 1.26 -10.40
C GLY A 210 -20.49 0.19 -10.62
N ILE A 211 -19.39 0.54 -11.29
CA ILE A 211 -18.24 -0.36 -11.49
C ILE A 211 -17.61 -0.75 -10.15
N ASN A 212 -17.36 0.21 -9.27
CA ASN A 212 -16.71 -0.06 -7.99
C ASN A 212 -17.60 -0.86 -7.04
N GLU A 213 -18.92 -0.59 -7.01
CA GLU A 213 -19.87 -1.39 -6.23
C GLU A 213 -19.91 -2.84 -6.71
N PHE A 214 -19.95 -3.07 -8.03
CA PHE A 214 -19.86 -4.41 -8.59
C PHE A 214 -18.59 -5.12 -8.12
N LEU A 215 -17.43 -4.45 -8.21
CA LEU A 215 -16.13 -5.03 -7.86
C LEU A 215 -15.92 -5.29 -6.36
N LYS A 216 -16.78 -4.80 -5.45
CA LYS A 216 -16.60 -5.04 -4.01
C LYS A 216 -16.66 -6.51 -3.64
N ASP A 217 -17.49 -7.29 -4.33
CA ASP A 217 -17.69 -8.71 -4.02
C ASP A 217 -16.69 -9.63 -4.74
N HIS A 218 -15.81 -9.07 -5.57
CA HIS A 218 -14.77 -9.82 -6.29
C HIS A 218 -13.42 -9.80 -5.55
N THR A 219 -12.56 -10.75 -5.86
CA THR A 219 -11.24 -10.93 -5.23
C THR A 219 -10.13 -10.86 -6.27
N TRP A 220 -9.12 -10.02 -6.06
CA TRP A 220 -7.93 -9.97 -6.92
C TRP A 220 -6.75 -9.32 -6.17
N ALA A 221 -5.54 -9.55 -6.67
CA ALA A 221 -4.33 -8.96 -6.09
C ALA A 221 -4.34 -7.43 -6.18
N CYS A 222 -3.82 -6.74 -5.15
CA CYS A 222 -3.86 -5.27 -5.07
C CYS A 222 -5.26 -4.69 -5.24
N LYS A 223 -6.28 -5.35 -4.68
CA LYS A 223 -7.66 -4.87 -4.67
C LYS A 223 -7.76 -3.45 -4.13
N GLY A 224 -8.57 -2.65 -4.79
CA GLY A 224 -8.77 -1.24 -4.48
C GLY A 224 -9.66 -0.56 -5.51
N PRO A 225 -9.97 0.73 -5.31
CA PRO A 225 -10.92 1.42 -6.17
C PRO A 225 -10.37 1.59 -7.59
N VAL A 226 -11.25 1.43 -8.58
CA VAL A 226 -11.03 1.86 -9.96
C VAL A 226 -11.35 3.33 -10.04
N VAL A 227 -10.38 4.16 -10.43
CA VAL A 227 -10.54 5.61 -10.47
C VAL A 227 -10.37 6.11 -11.90
N LEU A 228 -11.36 6.82 -12.41
CA LEU A 228 -11.22 7.56 -13.67
C LEU A 228 -10.40 8.82 -13.43
N ARG A 229 -9.22 8.90 -14.04
CA ARG A 229 -8.29 10.01 -13.89
C ARG A 229 -8.18 10.83 -15.15
N TYR A 230 -8.56 12.10 -15.05
CA TYR A 230 -8.36 13.12 -16.07
C TYR A 230 -6.99 13.81 -15.92
N THR A 231 -6.44 14.28 -17.05
CA THR A 231 -5.24 15.12 -17.08
C THR A 231 -5.57 16.44 -17.75
N ASP A 232 -5.16 17.55 -17.14
CA ASP A 232 -5.37 18.94 -17.57
C ASP A 232 -6.83 19.40 -17.62
N ASN A 233 -7.68 18.72 -18.41
CA ASN A 233 -9.12 18.94 -18.53
C ASN A 233 -9.88 17.62 -18.84
N VAL A 234 -11.21 17.66 -18.80
CA VAL A 234 -12.07 16.48 -19.03
C VAL A 234 -12.21 16.07 -20.50
N LEU A 235 -11.90 16.97 -21.44
CA LEU A 235 -12.09 16.73 -22.88
C LEU A 235 -11.00 15.84 -23.47
N GLY A 236 -9.87 15.68 -22.78
CA GLY A 236 -8.73 14.88 -23.24
C GLY A 236 -8.88 13.37 -23.11
N GLY A 237 -10.03 12.88 -22.62
CA GLY A 237 -10.26 11.47 -22.29
C GLY A 237 -9.57 11.07 -20.99
N GLY A 238 -10.34 10.53 -20.04
CA GLY A 238 -9.80 10.00 -18.79
C GLY A 238 -9.16 8.62 -18.97
N ARG A 239 -8.34 8.21 -18.01
CA ARG A 239 -7.80 6.84 -17.93
C ARG A 239 -8.27 6.17 -16.66
N LEU A 240 -8.66 4.90 -16.76
CA LEU A 240 -8.93 4.09 -15.59
C LEU A 240 -7.61 3.73 -14.90
N PHE A 241 -7.57 3.97 -13.61
CA PHE A 241 -6.44 3.64 -12.75
C PHE A 241 -6.86 2.63 -11.70
N THR A 242 -6.06 1.57 -11.53
CA THR A 242 -6.22 0.59 -10.45
C THR A 242 -4.86 0.33 -9.78
N PRO A 243 -4.81 0.03 -8.47
CA PRO A 243 -3.54 -0.31 -7.82
C PRO A 243 -2.87 -1.54 -8.43
N TYR A 244 -3.66 -2.46 -9.01
CA TYR A 244 -3.21 -3.62 -9.76
C TYR A 244 -2.24 -3.29 -10.90
N GLN A 245 -2.46 -2.19 -11.61
CA GLN A 245 -1.57 -1.72 -12.69
C GLN A 245 -0.16 -1.36 -12.23
N ASN A 246 0.10 -1.29 -10.91
CA ASN A 246 1.45 -1.10 -10.38
C ASN A 246 2.26 -2.41 -10.30
N LEU A 247 1.63 -3.58 -10.44
CA LEU A 247 2.35 -4.85 -10.42
C LEU A 247 3.26 -4.96 -11.65
N PRO A 248 4.52 -5.39 -11.51
CA PRO A 248 5.38 -5.55 -12.65
C PRO A 248 4.88 -6.68 -13.55
N ASP A 249 5.06 -6.49 -14.86
CA ASP A 249 4.85 -7.55 -15.85
C ASP A 249 6.10 -7.75 -16.72
N ARG A 250 6.75 -6.67 -17.17
CA ARG A 250 7.91 -6.76 -18.07
C ARG A 250 9.18 -7.32 -17.43
N ARG A 251 9.56 -6.81 -16.25
CA ARG A 251 10.81 -7.19 -15.55
C ARG A 251 10.65 -8.46 -14.72
N VAL A 252 9.51 -8.57 -14.05
CA VAL A 252 9.09 -9.72 -13.25
C VAL A 252 7.62 -9.93 -13.56
N ARG A 253 7.23 -11.14 -13.92
CA ARG A 253 5.91 -11.48 -14.45
C ARG A 253 4.86 -11.62 -13.32
N ILE A 254 4.85 -10.72 -12.34
CA ILE A 254 3.95 -10.82 -11.18
C ILE A 254 2.50 -10.63 -11.62
N ARG A 255 2.22 -9.56 -12.37
CA ARG A 255 0.87 -9.16 -12.76
C ARG A 255 0.10 -10.29 -13.46
N MET A 256 0.67 -10.88 -14.50
CA MET A 256 -0.02 -11.93 -15.25
C MET A 256 -0.19 -13.26 -14.48
N ASN A 257 0.48 -13.42 -13.33
CA ASN A 257 0.40 -14.63 -12.50
C ASN A 257 -0.54 -14.45 -11.29
N THR A 258 -1.31 -13.37 -11.24
CA THR A 258 -2.40 -13.18 -10.27
C THR A 258 -3.75 -13.58 -10.86
N LEU A 259 -4.72 -13.85 -10.00
CA LEU A 259 -6.06 -14.27 -10.38
C LEU A 259 -7.10 -13.22 -9.98
N ILE A 260 -8.26 -13.27 -10.65
CA ILE A 260 -9.51 -12.66 -10.21
C ILE A 260 -10.53 -13.77 -9.99
N ASP A 261 -11.04 -13.89 -8.76
CA ASP A 261 -11.96 -14.99 -8.36
C ASP A 261 -11.46 -16.38 -8.78
N ASP A 262 -10.19 -16.65 -8.51
CA ASP A 262 -9.47 -17.87 -8.86
C ASP A 262 -9.34 -18.15 -10.38
N GLU A 263 -9.74 -17.21 -11.24
CA GLU A 263 -9.59 -17.28 -12.70
C GLU A 263 -8.47 -16.35 -13.20
N PRO A 264 -7.84 -16.65 -14.35
CA PRO A 264 -6.82 -15.78 -14.94
C PRO A 264 -7.35 -14.36 -15.21
N LEU A 265 -6.67 -13.35 -14.66
CA LEU A 265 -7.01 -11.94 -14.87
C LEU A 265 -6.38 -11.44 -16.18
N CYS A 266 -7.20 -10.90 -17.08
CA CYS A 266 -6.74 -10.22 -18.31
C CYS A 266 -7.05 -8.71 -18.23
N GLU A 267 -6.05 -7.87 -18.47
CA GLU A 267 -6.27 -6.44 -18.71
C GLU A 267 -6.80 -6.25 -20.15
N VAL A 268 -7.81 -5.41 -20.33
CA VAL A 268 -8.28 -5.00 -21.65
C VAL A 268 -7.53 -3.71 -21.99
N ASP A 269 -6.67 -3.77 -23.01
CA ASP A 269 -5.92 -2.61 -23.55
C ASP A 269 -6.84 -1.62 -24.29
#